data_AF-A0A8H7DUZ6-F1
#
_entry.id   AF-A0A8H7DUZ6-F1
#
_cell.length_a   1.000
_cell.length_b   1.000
_cell.length_c   1.000
_cell.angle_alpha   90.00
_cell.angle_beta   90.00
_cell.angle_gamma   90.00
#
_symmetry.space_group_name_H-M   'P 1'
#
loop_
_entity.id
_entity.type
_entity.pdbx_description
1 polymer ?
#
loop_
_entity_poly.entity_id
_entity_poly.type
_entity_poly.pdbx_seq_one_letter_code
_entity_poly.pdbx_strand_id
1 'polypeptide(L)'
;MSDEPSYSDPSPIFDSLDIDLVVKVLAHTAFSPFFTFFIPIFYLFLGAKVTDSVVVISGVYYVAISFFWFFKWYSRLYRNQGNLLFGPGRFDWGEQIVVITGGSSGIGELLANTLAVRNVNVVVLDVNPIQTENYNISYYKCDVSKWEEVEAVSKQIIEEIGQPTVLVNNAGVVQGKLILDLSPEDVKQTFNVNTLAHFWTLKAFLPGMIEAKSGHIFTMSSVMGLVGSAQMTDYCASKAALVLLNESLRYELDKRYKCPQIRTTLITPGHVLTPLFSTTKLPTWPLFKFLAPSLHPVTVVKSIIAAMDEQHSQTLMMPFYTQFAPFMPILPSFLRDLFQWMSGADYAMQSFVKVSGRRPEEGPVDTQSPRESLAKKEF
;
A
#
# COMPACT_ATOMS: atom_id res chain seq x y z
N MET A 1 22.36 11.39 29.30
CA MET A 1 21.24 10.47 29.53
C MET A 1 20.27 10.78 28.42
N SER A 2 20.45 10.09 27.30
CA SER A 2 19.82 10.36 26.01
C SER A 2 18.55 9.53 25.91
N ASP A 3 17.40 10.20 25.87
CA ASP A 3 16.12 9.59 25.53
C ASP A 3 16.12 9.23 24.04
N GLU A 4 16.67 8.06 23.71
CA GLU A 4 16.34 7.38 22.47
C GLU A 4 14.86 6.99 22.53
N PRO A 5 14.05 7.25 21.48
CA PRO A 5 12.69 6.75 21.44
C PRO A 5 12.74 5.22 21.35
N SER A 6 12.54 4.56 22.48
CA SER A 6 12.46 3.11 22.55
C SER A 6 11.27 2.62 21.73
N TYR A 7 11.52 1.90 20.64
CA TYR A 7 10.51 1.16 19.85
C TYR A 7 9.97 -0.07 20.61
N SER A 8 9.82 0.04 21.93
CA SER A 8 9.45 -1.05 22.83
C SER A 8 8.20 -0.70 23.61
N ASP A 9 7.12 -0.34 22.92
CA ASP A 9 5.80 -0.58 23.50
C ASP A 9 5.30 -1.88 22.88
N PRO A 10 5.45 -3.04 23.56
CA PRO A 10 4.83 -4.28 23.14
C PRO A 10 3.33 -4.13 23.36
N SER A 11 2.66 -3.41 22.45
CA SER A 11 1.22 -3.49 22.35
C SER A 11 0.88 -4.97 22.11
N PRO A 12 -0.11 -5.53 22.84
CA PRO A 12 -0.49 -6.92 22.67
C PRO A 12 -0.73 -7.20 21.18
N ILE A 13 -0.26 -8.36 20.70
CA ILE A 13 -0.40 -8.86 19.32
C ILE A 13 -1.88 -8.97 18.87
N PHE A 14 -2.82 -8.70 19.77
CA PHE A 14 -4.24 -8.57 19.48
C PHE A 14 -4.51 -7.26 18.77
N ASP A 15 -5.20 -7.34 17.61
CA ASP A 15 -5.75 -6.19 16.89
C ASP A 15 -6.41 -5.25 17.92
N SER A 16 -5.91 -4.01 18.03
CA SER A 16 -6.59 -2.98 18.83
C SER A 16 -8.05 -2.91 18.38
N LEU A 17 -8.99 -2.76 19.30
CA LEU A 17 -10.40 -2.63 18.93
C LEU A 17 -10.59 -1.35 18.09
N ASP A 18 -10.62 -1.52 16.78
CA ASP A 18 -10.73 -0.47 15.77
C ASP A 18 -11.84 -0.79 14.75
N ILE A 19 -12.12 0.17 13.87
CA ILE A 19 -13.14 0.03 12.84
C ILE A 19 -12.84 -1.14 11.90
N ASP A 20 -11.57 -1.42 11.62
CA ASP A 20 -11.14 -2.49 10.72
C ASP A 20 -11.49 -3.86 11.31
N LEU A 21 -11.25 -4.08 12.61
CA LEU A 21 -11.66 -5.29 13.31
C LEU A 21 -13.18 -5.46 13.32
N VAL A 22 -13.93 -4.40 13.60
CA VAL A 22 -15.40 -4.43 13.59
C VAL A 22 -15.93 -4.80 12.20
N VAL A 23 -15.43 -4.14 11.16
CA VAL A 23 -15.83 -4.41 9.77
C VAL A 23 -15.45 -5.84 9.36
N LYS A 24 -14.26 -6.31 9.75
CA LYS A 24 -13.81 -7.69 9.48
C LYS A 24 -14.74 -8.71 10.12
N VAL A 25 -15.10 -8.53 11.41
CA VAL A 25 -16.04 -9.42 12.10
C VAL A 25 -17.41 -9.39 11.42
N LEU A 26 -17.95 -8.21 11.09
CA LEU A 26 -19.24 -8.08 10.42
C LEU A 26 -19.23 -8.72 9.02
N ALA A 27 -18.15 -8.55 8.25
CA ALA A 27 -17.99 -9.17 6.94
C ALA A 27 -18.02 -10.70 6.99
N HIS A 28 -17.45 -11.29 8.05
CA HIS A 28 -17.44 -12.74 8.26
C HIS A 28 -18.66 -13.27 9.04
N THR A 29 -19.57 -12.42 9.52
CA THR A 29 -20.76 -12.81 10.28
C THR A 29 -22.03 -12.29 9.61
N ALA A 30 -22.51 -11.11 10.01
CA ALA A 30 -23.77 -10.52 9.55
C ALA A 30 -23.81 -10.30 8.03
N PHE A 31 -22.69 -9.93 7.41
CA PHE A 31 -22.61 -9.69 5.97
C PHE A 31 -22.07 -10.88 5.18
N SER A 32 -21.99 -12.08 5.77
CA SER A 32 -21.56 -13.29 5.06
C SER A 32 -22.75 -13.96 4.38
N PRO A 33 -22.69 -14.25 3.06
CA PRO A 33 -23.73 -15.02 2.37
C PRO A 33 -24.00 -16.37 3.04
N PHE A 34 -22.94 -17.01 3.56
CA PHE A 34 -23.04 -18.31 4.22
C PHE A 34 -23.91 -18.25 5.48
N PHE A 35 -23.70 -17.26 6.36
CA PHE A 35 -24.49 -17.14 7.59
C PHE A 35 -25.89 -16.57 7.34
N THR A 36 -26.01 -15.60 6.43
CA THR A 36 -27.30 -14.98 6.11
C THR A 36 -28.27 -15.93 5.43
N PHE A 37 -27.77 -16.94 4.71
CA PHE A 37 -28.57 -18.00 4.12
C PHE A 37 -29.42 -18.76 5.16
N PHE A 38 -28.87 -19.02 6.35
CA PHE A 38 -29.57 -19.81 7.37
C PHE A 38 -30.66 -19.03 8.12
N ILE A 39 -30.64 -17.69 8.10
CA ILE A 39 -31.61 -16.86 8.83
C ILE A 39 -33.07 -17.15 8.43
N PRO A 40 -33.48 -17.04 7.14
CA PRO A 40 -34.85 -17.36 6.74
C PRO A 40 -35.20 -18.83 6.98
N ILE A 41 -34.22 -19.74 6.84
CA ILE A 41 -34.40 -21.18 7.04
C ILE A 41 -34.73 -21.50 8.50
N PHE A 42 -34.07 -20.86 9.46
CA PHE A 42 -34.38 -21.03 10.87
C PHE A 42 -35.79 -20.57 11.22
N TYR A 43 -36.27 -19.46 10.66
CA TYR A 43 -37.65 -19.02 10.87
C TYR A 43 -38.66 -20.01 10.30
N LEU A 44 -38.39 -20.59 9.13
CA LEU A 44 -39.24 -21.65 8.56
C LEU A 44 -39.27 -22.90 9.45
N PHE A 45 -38.13 -23.31 10.02
CA PHE A 45 -38.07 -24.43 10.97
C PHE A 45 -38.76 -24.16 12.30
N LEU A 46 -38.83 -22.89 12.73
CA LEU A 46 -39.62 -22.47 13.90
C LEU A 46 -41.13 -22.41 13.63
N GLY A 47 -41.57 -22.74 12.41
CA GLY A 47 -42.99 -22.79 12.02
C GLY A 47 -43.52 -21.51 11.38
N ALA A 48 -42.66 -20.53 11.07
CA ALA A 48 -43.07 -19.36 10.29
C ALA A 48 -43.46 -19.76 8.86
N LYS A 49 -44.43 -19.06 8.29
CA LYS A 49 -44.83 -19.24 6.89
C LYS A 49 -43.91 -18.44 5.98
N VAL A 50 -43.78 -18.88 4.72
CA VAL A 50 -43.01 -18.17 3.69
C VAL A 50 -43.52 -16.74 3.45
N THR A 51 -44.81 -16.49 3.75
CA THR A 51 -45.45 -15.18 3.62
C THR A 51 -45.21 -14.26 4.81
N ASP A 52 -44.67 -14.75 5.91
CA ASP A 52 -44.46 -13.93 7.11
C ASP A 52 -43.36 -12.90 6.85
N SER A 53 -43.61 -11.65 7.27
CA SER A 53 -42.72 -10.51 6.98
C SER A 53 -41.27 -10.77 7.38
N VAL A 54 -41.04 -11.52 8.47
CA VAL A 54 -39.69 -11.85 8.96
C VAL A 54 -38.92 -12.75 7.98
N VAL A 55 -39.59 -13.74 7.39
CA VAL A 55 -38.99 -14.64 6.39
C VAL A 55 -38.73 -13.87 5.09
N VAL A 56 -39.67 -13.02 4.67
CA VAL A 56 -39.50 -12.20 3.46
C VAL A 56 -38.34 -11.21 3.62
N ILE A 57 -38.26 -10.47 4.73
CA ILE A 57 -37.20 -9.49 4.97
C ILE A 57 -35.83 -10.17 5.04
N SER A 58 -35.72 -11.30 5.77
CA SER A 58 -34.46 -12.05 5.86
C SER A 58 -34.05 -12.67 4.52
N GLY A 59 -35.01 -13.11 3.70
CA GLY A 59 -34.77 -13.54 2.33
C GLY A 59 -34.25 -12.42 1.42
N VAL A 60 -34.88 -11.23 1.47
CA VAL A 60 -34.42 -10.04 0.73
C VAL A 60 -33.01 -9.63 1.19
N TYR A 61 -32.73 -9.68 2.49
CA TYR A 61 -31.41 -9.40 3.04
C TYR A 61 -30.35 -10.37 2.50
N TYR A 62 -30.62 -11.68 2.52
CA TYR A 62 -29.73 -12.68 1.94
C TYR A 62 -29.46 -12.44 0.46
N VAL A 63 -30.49 -12.13 -0.33
CA VAL A 63 -30.33 -11.82 -1.76
C VAL A 63 -29.47 -10.58 -1.96
N ALA A 64 -29.69 -9.51 -1.18
CA ALA A 64 -28.90 -8.29 -1.27
C ALA A 64 -27.42 -8.52 -0.93
N ILE A 65 -27.13 -9.25 0.15
CA ILE A 65 -25.76 -9.59 0.56
C ILE A 65 -25.09 -10.49 -0.49
N SER A 66 -25.79 -11.52 -0.96
CA SER A 66 -25.28 -12.43 -1.99
C SER A 66 -24.98 -11.69 -3.29
N PHE A 67 -25.85 -10.76 -3.70
CA PHE A 67 -25.65 -9.91 -4.86
C PHE A 67 -24.41 -9.03 -4.70
N PHE A 68 -24.23 -8.38 -3.54
CA PHE A 68 -23.04 -7.58 -3.26
C PHE A 68 -21.75 -8.39 -3.41
N TRP A 69 -21.68 -9.57 -2.80
CA TRP A 69 -20.49 -10.43 -2.89
C TRP A 69 -20.29 -11.00 -4.29
N PHE A 70 -21.37 -11.36 -4.99
CA PHE A 70 -21.30 -11.79 -6.39
C PHE A 70 -20.71 -10.70 -7.29
N PHE A 71 -21.15 -9.45 -7.15
CA PHE A 71 -20.59 -8.33 -7.92
C PHE A 71 -19.11 -8.11 -7.63
N LYS A 72 -18.71 -8.19 -6.35
CA LYS A 72 -17.30 -8.05 -5.96
C LYS A 72 -16.44 -9.17 -6.55
N TRP A 73 -16.92 -10.42 -6.46
CA TRP A 73 -16.25 -11.57 -7.04
C TRP A 73 -16.18 -11.49 -8.57
N TYR A 74 -17.30 -11.16 -9.24
CA TYR A 74 -17.37 -11.03 -10.69
C TYR A 74 -16.49 -9.90 -11.21
N SER A 75 -16.45 -8.75 -10.52
CA SER A 75 -15.56 -7.64 -10.84
C SER A 75 -14.08 -8.07 -10.76
N ARG A 76 -13.71 -8.80 -9.71
CA ARG A 76 -12.36 -9.39 -9.58
C ARG A 76 -12.07 -10.37 -10.72
N LEU A 77 -13.00 -11.27 -11.03
CA LEU A 77 -12.85 -12.25 -12.11
C LEU A 77 -12.65 -11.57 -13.46
N TYR A 78 -13.49 -10.58 -13.77
CA TYR A 78 -13.44 -9.78 -15.00
C TYR A 78 -12.12 -9.01 -15.13
N ARG A 79 -11.67 -8.36 -14.05
CA ARG A 79 -10.39 -7.63 -14.02
C ARG A 79 -9.18 -8.54 -14.31
N ASN A 80 -9.27 -9.81 -13.93
CA ASN A 80 -8.18 -10.78 -14.04
C ASN A 80 -8.27 -11.68 -15.27
N GLN A 81 -9.33 -11.56 -16.08
CA GLN A 81 -9.65 -12.47 -17.18
C GLN A 81 -9.58 -13.95 -16.74
N GLY A 82 -10.03 -14.22 -15.51
CA GLY A 82 -9.94 -15.53 -14.90
C GLY A 82 -11.00 -16.50 -15.41
N ASN A 83 -10.78 -17.79 -15.15
CA ASN A 83 -11.75 -18.83 -15.48
C ASN A 83 -12.86 -18.89 -14.43
N LEU A 84 -14.10 -19.15 -14.87
CA LEU A 84 -15.25 -19.28 -13.97
C LEU A 84 -15.13 -20.51 -13.04
N LEU A 85 -14.50 -21.59 -13.55
CA LEU A 85 -14.46 -22.90 -12.90
C LEU A 85 -13.14 -23.19 -12.17
N PHE A 86 -12.06 -22.49 -12.54
CA PHE A 86 -10.72 -22.77 -12.01
C PHE A 86 -10.10 -21.49 -11.44
N GLY A 87 -9.58 -21.59 -10.22
CA GLY A 87 -8.76 -20.54 -9.63
C GLY A 87 -7.39 -20.41 -10.32
N PRO A 88 -6.60 -19.39 -9.96
CA PRO A 88 -5.20 -19.34 -10.37
C PRO A 88 -4.46 -20.60 -9.89
N GLY A 89 -3.37 -20.94 -10.59
CA GLY A 89 -2.50 -22.03 -10.17
C GLY A 89 -1.91 -21.79 -8.79
N ARG A 90 -1.30 -22.81 -8.20
CA ARG A 90 -0.58 -22.62 -6.93
C ARG A 90 0.64 -21.73 -7.17
N PHE A 91 0.84 -20.71 -6.33
CA PHE A 91 2.04 -19.89 -6.36
C PHE A 91 3.23 -20.69 -5.81
N ASP A 92 4.21 -20.98 -6.66
CA ASP A 92 5.42 -21.68 -6.23
C ASP A 92 6.46 -20.68 -5.75
N TRP A 93 6.56 -20.50 -4.43
CA TRP A 93 7.46 -19.57 -3.77
C TRP A 93 8.95 -19.82 -4.09
N GLY A 94 9.35 -21.08 -4.29
CA GLY A 94 10.77 -21.44 -4.47
C GLY A 94 11.34 -21.01 -5.82
N GLU A 95 10.49 -20.82 -6.82
CA GLU A 95 10.89 -20.37 -8.17
C GLU A 95 10.79 -18.85 -8.33
N GLN A 96 10.33 -18.12 -7.30
CA GLN A 96 10.13 -16.68 -7.42
C GLN A 96 11.41 -15.90 -7.18
N ILE A 97 11.65 -14.93 -8.05
CA ILE A 97 12.68 -13.91 -7.89
C ILE A 97 11.95 -12.58 -7.69
N VAL A 98 12.01 -12.06 -6.46
CA VAL A 98 11.28 -10.86 -6.04
C VAL A 98 12.24 -9.69 -5.91
N VAL A 99 12.12 -8.70 -6.81
CA VAL A 99 12.87 -7.44 -6.72
C VAL A 99 12.07 -6.43 -5.89
N ILE A 100 12.68 -5.86 -4.85
CA ILE A 100 12.07 -4.88 -3.95
C ILE A 100 12.92 -3.60 -3.96
N THR A 101 12.31 -2.48 -4.37
CA THR A 101 12.96 -1.16 -4.25
C THR A 101 12.71 -0.55 -2.87
N GLY A 102 13.69 0.15 -2.31
CA GLY A 102 13.59 0.69 -0.94
C GLY A 102 13.54 -0.42 0.11
N GLY A 103 14.22 -1.54 -0.15
CA GLY A 103 14.15 -2.76 0.66
C GLY A 103 15.02 -2.75 1.92
N SER A 104 15.75 -1.66 2.21
CA SER A 104 16.62 -1.59 3.40
C SER A 104 15.97 -0.90 4.60
N SER A 105 14.66 -0.61 4.54
CA SER A 105 13.92 -0.17 5.73
C SER A 105 12.41 -0.37 5.67
N GLY A 106 11.75 -0.28 6.84
CA GLY A 106 10.31 -0.06 6.91
C GLY A 106 9.53 -1.22 6.29
N ILE A 107 8.59 -0.92 5.38
CA ILE A 107 7.78 -1.95 4.72
C ILE A 107 8.65 -2.85 3.83
N GLY A 108 9.61 -2.26 3.09
CA GLY A 108 10.47 -2.98 2.15
C GLY A 108 11.37 -4.00 2.84
N GLU A 109 12.03 -3.60 3.92
CA GLU A 109 12.88 -4.48 4.74
C GLU A 109 12.09 -5.60 5.39
N LEU A 110 10.93 -5.27 5.98
CA LEU A 110 10.08 -6.28 6.59
C LEU A 110 9.57 -7.28 5.55
N LEU A 111 9.20 -6.81 4.35
CA LEU A 111 8.80 -7.68 3.24
C LEU A 111 9.95 -8.58 2.79
N ALA A 112 11.15 -8.02 2.60
CA ALA A 112 12.33 -8.76 2.16
C ALA A 112 12.67 -9.89 3.14
N ASN A 113 12.77 -9.59 4.43
CA ASN A 113 13.04 -10.60 5.47
C ASN A 113 11.90 -11.64 5.58
N THR A 114 10.64 -11.22 5.44
CA THR A 114 9.49 -12.14 5.56
C THR A 114 9.36 -13.09 4.35
N LEU A 115 9.77 -12.64 3.16
CA LEU A 115 9.85 -13.49 1.97
C LEU A 115 11.07 -14.42 2.02
N ALA A 116 12.19 -13.94 2.54
CA ALA A 116 13.38 -14.75 2.74
C ALA A 116 13.12 -15.97 3.63
N VAL A 117 12.39 -15.80 4.74
CA VAL A 117 11.95 -16.91 5.61
C VAL A 117 11.04 -17.93 4.88
N ARG A 118 10.39 -17.54 3.78
CA ARG A 118 9.61 -18.43 2.91
C ARG A 118 10.44 -19.09 1.81
N ASN A 119 11.77 -19.01 1.89
CA ASN A 119 12.71 -19.57 0.92
C ASN A 119 12.55 -19.02 -0.51
N VAL A 120 12.17 -17.74 -0.61
CA VAL A 120 12.07 -16.98 -1.87
C VAL A 120 13.42 -16.31 -2.16
N ASN A 121 13.82 -16.20 -3.43
CA ASN A 121 14.98 -15.40 -3.81
C ASN A 121 14.59 -13.93 -3.85
N VAL A 122 15.14 -13.12 -2.95
CA VAL A 122 14.81 -11.71 -2.81
C VAL A 122 15.98 -10.86 -3.27
N VAL A 123 15.69 -9.86 -4.10
CA VAL A 123 16.66 -8.88 -4.58
C VAL A 123 16.27 -7.51 -4.03
N VAL A 124 17.17 -6.88 -3.28
CA VAL A 124 16.93 -5.57 -2.66
C VAL A 124 17.70 -4.50 -3.41
N LEU A 125 16.97 -3.50 -3.92
CA LEU A 125 17.51 -2.28 -4.51
C LEU A 125 17.34 -1.12 -3.53
N ASP A 126 18.45 -0.62 -3.00
CA ASP A 126 18.43 0.51 -2.07
C ASP A 126 19.77 1.26 -2.09
N VAL A 127 19.75 2.53 -1.68
CA VAL A 127 20.97 3.36 -1.55
C VAL A 127 21.80 2.94 -0.34
N ASN A 128 21.16 2.33 0.67
CA ASN A 128 21.79 1.82 1.88
C ASN A 128 21.74 0.29 1.93
N PRO A 129 22.73 -0.36 2.56
CA PRO A 129 22.70 -1.82 2.74
C PRO A 129 21.55 -2.24 3.66
N ILE A 130 20.94 -3.37 3.34
CA ILE A 130 19.98 -4.04 4.23
C ILE A 130 20.73 -4.77 5.35
N GLN A 131 20.22 -4.69 6.58
CA GLN A 131 20.73 -5.48 7.70
C GLN A 131 19.91 -6.78 7.78
N THR A 132 20.51 -7.90 7.38
CA THR A 132 19.83 -9.20 7.38
C THR A 132 20.83 -10.35 7.53
N GLU A 133 20.39 -11.43 8.17
CA GLU A 133 21.14 -12.69 8.28
C GLU A 133 20.72 -13.72 7.22
N ASN A 134 19.72 -13.39 6.40
CA ASN A 134 19.16 -14.30 5.40
C ASN A 134 20.04 -14.38 4.15
N TYR A 135 20.51 -15.59 3.80
CA TYR A 135 21.41 -15.81 2.65
C TYR A 135 20.75 -15.66 1.28
N ASN A 136 19.42 -15.78 1.21
CA ASN A 136 18.63 -15.66 -0.02
C ASN A 136 18.18 -14.21 -0.32
N ILE A 137 18.77 -13.23 0.36
CA ILE A 137 18.62 -11.81 0.04
C ILE A 137 19.90 -11.32 -0.64
N SER A 138 19.78 -10.92 -1.91
CA SER A 138 20.86 -10.28 -2.67
C SER A 138 20.67 -8.77 -2.67
N TYR A 139 21.65 -8.03 -2.17
CA TYR A 139 21.62 -6.57 -2.12
C TYR A 139 22.40 -5.97 -3.28
N TYR A 140 21.78 -5.02 -3.99
CA TYR A 140 22.45 -4.18 -4.97
C TYR A 140 22.27 -2.72 -4.59
N LYS A 141 23.39 -2.01 -4.46
CA LYS A 141 23.37 -0.57 -4.25
C LYS A 141 22.86 0.12 -5.51
N CYS A 142 21.69 0.73 -5.43
CA CYS A 142 21.04 1.37 -6.57
C CYS A 142 20.23 2.57 -6.12
N ASP A 143 20.55 3.75 -6.65
CA ASP A 143 19.66 4.89 -6.61
C ASP A 143 18.63 4.78 -7.74
N VAL A 144 17.45 4.28 -7.40
CA VAL A 144 16.33 4.08 -8.34
C VAL A 144 15.80 5.37 -8.97
N SER A 145 16.23 6.55 -8.53
CA SER A 145 15.90 7.83 -9.16
C SER A 145 16.66 8.06 -10.48
N LYS A 146 17.74 7.30 -10.73
CA LYS A 146 18.59 7.42 -11.91
C LYS A 146 18.41 6.22 -12.83
N TRP A 147 18.10 6.49 -14.09
CA TRP A 147 17.87 5.44 -15.09
C TRP A 147 19.11 4.55 -15.29
N GLU A 148 20.28 5.15 -15.36
CA GLU A 148 21.54 4.46 -15.68
C GLU A 148 21.92 3.44 -14.61
N GLU A 149 21.70 3.77 -13.33
CA GLU A 149 21.94 2.85 -12.21
C GLU A 149 20.93 1.68 -12.24
N VAL A 150 19.65 1.95 -12.50
CA VAL A 150 18.62 0.91 -12.62
C VAL A 150 18.90 -0.01 -13.81
N GLU A 151 19.28 0.55 -14.96
CA GLU A 151 19.60 -0.23 -16.15
C GLU A 151 20.80 -1.16 -15.90
N ALA A 152 21.90 -0.63 -15.36
CA ALA A 152 23.10 -1.42 -15.08
C ALA A 152 22.83 -2.55 -14.09
N VAL A 153 22.18 -2.25 -12.96
CA VAL A 153 21.87 -3.24 -11.93
C VAL A 153 20.85 -4.28 -12.42
N SER A 154 19.88 -3.88 -13.26
CA SER A 154 18.93 -4.84 -13.83
C SER A 154 19.59 -5.91 -14.70
N LYS A 155 20.58 -5.52 -15.52
CA LYS A 155 21.35 -6.46 -16.35
C LYS A 155 22.14 -7.42 -15.45
N GLN A 156 22.80 -6.88 -14.43
CA GLN A 156 23.54 -7.68 -13.45
C GLN A 156 22.64 -8.72 -12.74
N ILE A 157 21.44 -8.32 -12.28
CA ILE A 157 20.48 -9.22 -11.64
C ILE A 157 20.06 -10.34 -12.59
N ILE A 158 19.75 -9.99 -13.85
CA ILE A 158 19.29 -10.97 -14.84
C ILE A 158 20.41 -11.98 -15.17
N GLU A 159 21.66 -11.53 -15.21
CA GLU A 159 22.83 -12.39 -15.46
C GLU A 159 23.17 -13.29 -14.25
N GLU A 160 23.13 -12.76 -13.03
CA GLU A 160 23.57 -13.47 -11.82
C GLU A 160 22.48 -14.36 -11.20
N ILE A 161 21.22 -13.92 -11.26
CA ILE A 161 20.09 -14.55 -10.53
C ILE A 161 19.04 -15.07 -11.52
N GLY A 162 18.76 -14.31 -12.58
CA GLY A 162 17.74 -14.64 -13.58
C GLY A 162 16.64 -13.60 -13.65
N GLN A 163 15.61 -13.90 -14.47
CA GLN A 163 14.52 -12.97 -14.73
C GLN A 163 13.60 -12.81 -13.50
N PRO A 164 13.41 -11.58 -12.98
CA PRO A 164 12.48 -11.34 -11.89
C PRO A 164 11.04 -11.69 -12.25
N THR A 165 10.38 -12.45 -11.37
CA THR A 165 8.97 -12.82 -11.52
C THR A 165 8.05 -11.84 -10.81
N VAL A 166 8.55 -11.15 -9.78
CA VAL A 166 7.79 -10.15 -9.02
C VAL A 166 8.61 -8.88 -8.87
N LEU A 167 7.98 -7.74 -9.17
CA LEU A 167 8.56 -6.41 -8.97
C LEU A 167 7.74 -5.65 -7.93
N VAL A 168 8.36 -5.27 -6.82
CA VAL A 168 7.77 -4.45 -5.76
C VAL A 168 8.40 -3.07 -5.80
N ASN A 169 7.70 -2.14 -6.45
CA ASN A 169 8.08 -0.74 -6.46
C ASN A 169 7.60 -0.07 -5.17
N ASN A 170 8.52 0.00 -4.19
CA ASN A 170 8.26 0.46 -2.83
C ASN A 170 9.04 1.72 -2.41
N ALA A 171 10.19 2.01 -3.04
CA ALA A 171 11.02 3.17 -2.71
C ALA A 171 10.20 4.47 -2.67
N GLY A 172 10.46 5.31 -1.67
CA GLY A 172 9.76 6.58 -1.53
C GLY A 172 10.42 7.55 -0.57
N VAL A 173 10.17 8.84 -0.81
CA VAL A 173 10.61 9.98 0.01
C VAL A 173 9.46 10.95 0.24
N VAL A 174 9.56 11.74 1.29
CA VAL A 174 8.65 12.83 1.65
C VAL A 174 9.45 14.01 2.19
N GLN A 175 9.04 15.23 1.86
CA GLN A 175 9.73 16.46 2.29
C GLN A 175 9.02 17.14 3.47
N GLY A 176 7.69 17.17 3.49
CA GLY A 176 6.91 17.75 4.59
C GLY A 176 6.93 19.28 4.66
N LYS A 177 7.14 19.96 3.53
CA LYS A 177 7.26 21.42 3.43
C LYS A 177 6.04 22.03 2.73
N LEU A 178 5.74 23.30 3.01
CA LEU A 178 4.77 24.05 2.22
C LEU A 178 5.29 24.27 0.80
N ILE A 179 4.39 24.51 -0.16
CA ILE A 179 4.76 24.67 -1.57
C ILE A 179 5.77 25.79 -1.83
N LEU A 180 5.74 26.87 -1.03
CA LEU A 180 6.68 27.99 -1.16
C LEU A 180 8.04 27.70 -0.50
N ASP A 181 8.09 26.73 0.42
CA ASP A 181 9.31 26.33 1.13
C ASP A 181 9.99 25.12 0.46
N LEU A 182 9.33 24.50 -0.53
CA LEU A 182 9.91 23.45 -1.35
C LEU A 182 10.90 24.06 -2.33
N SER A 183 12.15 23.60 -2.27
CA SER A 183 13.13 23.91 -3.32
C SER A 183 12.79 23.15 -4.61
N PRO A 184 13.24 23.64 -5.78
CA PRO A 184 13.12 22.87 -7.03
C PRO A 184 13.73 21.47 -6.93
N GLU A 185 14.82 21.33 -6.17
CA GLU A 185 15.53 20.07 -5.91
C GLU A 185 14.68 19.12 -5.06
N ASP A 186 13.98 19.63 -4.04
CA ASP A 186 13.04 18.84 -3.23
C ASP A 186 11.94 18.22 -4.10
N VAL A 187 11.33 19.03 -4.98
CA VAL A 187 10.27 18.57 -5.89
C VAL A 187 10.81 17.54 -6.88
N LYS A 188 11.96 17.81 -7.51
CA LYS A 188 12.60 16.87 -8.42
C LYS A 188 12.91 15.55 -7.72
N GLN A 189 13.46 15.59 -6.50
CA GLN A 189 13.75 14.39 -5.74
C GLN A 189 12.49 13.58 -5.47
N THR A 190 11.42 14.22 -5.00
CA THR A 190 10.14 13.54 -4.73
C THR A 190 9.61 12.85 -5.98
N PHE A 191 9.55 13.52 -7.13
CA PHE A 191 9.08 12.90 -8.37
C PHE A 191 10.03 11.85 -8.92
N ASN A 192 11.35 12.06 -8.86
CA ASN A 192 12.32 11.10 -9.39
C ASN A 192 12.25 9.78 -8.62
N VAL A 193 12.12 9.82 -7.29
CA VAL A 193 12.03 8.62 -6.45
C VAL A 193 10.64 8.03 -6.44
N ASN A 194 9.60 8.82 -6.16
CA ASN A 194 8.26 8.29 -5.96
C ASN A 194 7.55 7.95 -7.28
N THR A 195 7.99 8.48 -8.42
CA THR A 195 7.29 8.35 -9.70
C THR A 195 8.20 7.82 -10.79
N LEU A 196 9.27 8.53 -11.17
CA LEU A 196 10.11 8.11 -12.30
C LEU A 196 10.82 6.78 -12.05
N ALA A 197 11.20 6.47 -10.81
CA ALA A 197 11.74 5.17 -10.43
C ALA A 197 10.83 3.99 -10.84
N HIS A 198 9.51 4.17 -10.80
CA HIS A 198 8.57 3.14 -11.25
C HIS A 198 8.64 2.96 -12.77
N PHE A 199 8.79 4.03 -13.54
CA PHE A 199 9.00 3.93 -14.99
C PHE A 199 10.32 3.21 -15.33
N TRP A 200 11.40 3.52 -14.60
CA TRP A 200 12.71 2.91 -14.81
C TRP A 200 12.70 1.41 -14.52
N THR A 201 12.20 1.03 -13.36
CA THR A 201 12.10 -0.39 -12.96
C THR A 201 11.16 -1.17 -13.87
N LEU A 202 10.03 -0.59 -14.29
CA LEU A 202 9.16 -1.20 -15.28
C LEU A 202 9.90 -1.40 -16.60
N LYS A 203 10.56 -0.38 -17.13
CA LYS A 203 11.31 -0.48 -18.39
C LYS A 203 12.43 -1.52 -18.32
N ALA A 204 13.04 -1.70 -17.15
CA ALA A 204 14.10 -2.67 -16.92
C ALA A 204 13.60 -4.13 -16.79
N PHE A 205 12.55 -4.38 -16.00
CA PHE A 205 12.13 -5.74 -15.64
C PHE A 205 10.89 -6.26 -16.38
N LEU A 206 10.03 -5.37 -16.89
CA LEU A 206 8.81 -5.77 -17.59
C LEU A 206 9.05 -6.56 -18.88
N PRO A 207 10.10 -6.30 -19.70
CA PRO A 207 10.33 -7.07 -20.92
C PRO A 207 10.44 -8.58 -20.68
N GLY A 208 11.16 -9.00 -19.63
CA GLY A 208 11.28 -10.41 -19.25
C GLY A 208 9.94 -11.03 -18.81
N MET A 209 9.13 -10.27 -18.05
CA MET A 209 7.78 -10.71 -17.66
C MET A 209 6.85 -10.89 -18.87
N ILE A 210 6.95 -10.00 -19.87
CA ILE A 210 6.18 -10.07 -21.13
C ILE A 210 6.60 -11.30 -21.94
N GLU A 211 7.90 -11.55 -22.07
CA GLU A 211 8.42 -12.73 -22.76
C GLU A 211 7.93 -14.03 -22.10
N ALA A 212 8.00 -14.09 -20.77
CA ALA A 212 7.51 -15.22 -19.98
C ALA A 212 5.97 -15.30 -19.88
N LYS A 213 5.26 -14.24 -20.27
CA LYS A 213 3.80 -14.05 -20.06
C LYS A 213 3.37 -14.33 -18.62
N SER A 214 4.21 -13.99 -17.66
CA SER A 214 4.01 -14.25 -16.25
C SER A 214 4.73 -13.19 -15.44
N GLY A 215 4.10 -12.73 -14.37
CA GLY A 215 4.73 -11.84 -13.41
C GLY A 215 3.72 -11.11 -12.54
N HIS A 216 4.21 -10.44 -11.51
CA HIS A 216 3.38 -9.60 -10.63
C HIS A 216 4.09 -8.29 -10.30
N ILE A 217 3.44 -7.18 -10.59
CA ILE A 217 3.95 -5.84 -10.33
C ILE A 217 3.15 -5.23 -9.18
N PHE A 218 3.84 -4.85 -8.11
CA PHE A 218 3.29 -4.12 -6.98
C PHE A 218 3.72 -2.66 -7.03
N THR A 219 2.75 -1.76 -6.94
CA THR A 219 2.95 -0.31 -6.95
C THR A 219 2.57 0.26 -5.60
N MET A 220 3.56 0.70 -4.80
CA MET A 220 3.31 1.39 -3.54
C MET A 220 2.96 2.86 -3.74
N SER A 221 1.66 3.15 -3.75
CA SER A 221 1.13 4.49 -3.65
C SER A 221 0.80 4.84 -2.18
N SER A 222 -0.23 5.64 -1.96
CA SER A 222 -0.75 6.07 -0.65
C SER A 222 -2.19 6.53 -0.82
N VAL A 223 -2.97 6.58 0.27
CA VAL A 223 -4.24 7.31 0.28
C VAL A 223 -4.05 8.78 -0.13
N MET A 224 -2.87 9.36 0.13
CA MET A 224 -2.48 10.70 -0.35
C MET A 224 -2.29 10.79 -1.87
N GLY A 225 -2.37 9.68 -2.60
CA GLY A 225 -2.49 9.69 -4.06
C GLY A 225 -3.93 9.89 -4.56
N LEU A 226 -4.91 9.85 -3.66
CA LEU A 226 -6.35 10.02 -3.97
C LEU A 226 -6.94 11.28 -3.33
N VAL A 227 -6.34 11.75 -2.23
CA VAL A 227 -6.74 12.97 -1.49
C VAL A 227 -5.50 13.80 -1.16
N GLY A 228 -5.71 15.07 -0.80
CA GLY A 228 -4.63 16.02 -0.46
C GLY A 228 -4.55 16.33 1.04
N SER A 229 -3.40 16.84 1.47
CA SER A 229 -3.19 17.43 2.80
C SER A 229 -2.08 18.48 2.71
N ALA A 230 -2.15 19.48 3.59
CA ALA A 230 -1.15 20.54 3.68
C ALA A 230 0.27 19.98 3.93
N GLN A 231 1.29 20.71 3.44
CA GLN A 231 2.72 20.35 3.49
C GLN A 231 3.12 19.04 2.80
N MET A 232 2.27 18.49 1.93
CA MET A 232 2.55 17.29 1.14
C MET A 232 2.24 17.45 -0.35
N THR A 233 2.30 18.68 -0.88
CA THR A 233 1.88 18.96 -2.26
C THR A 233 2.66 18.16 -3.31
N ASP A 234 3.98 18.07 -3.16
CA ASP A 234 4.86 17.25 -4.00
C ASP A 234 4.61 15.75 -3.82
N TYR A 235 4.48 15.30 -2.57
CA TYR A 235 4.24 13.91 -2.22
C TYR A 235 2.89 13.42 -2.78
N CYS A 236 1.79 14.12 -2.52
CA CYS A 236 0.46 13.79 -3.00
C CYS A 236 0.43 13.73 -4.53
N ALA A 237 1.01 14.73 -5.22
CA ALA A 237 1.09 14.74 -6.67
C ALA A 237 1.87 13.53 -7.22
N SER A 238 3.02 13.20 -6.62
CA SER A 238 3.83 12.05 -7.02
C SER A 238 3.12 10.71 -6.82
N LYS A 239 2.35 10.55 -5.73
CA LYS A 239 1.60 9.33 -5.43
C LYS A 239 0.32 9.20 -6.25
N ALA A 240 -0.30 10.32 -6.63
CA ALA A 240 -1.42 10.34 -7.56
C ALA A 240 -1.01 9.87 -8.96
N ALA A 241 0.19 10.27 -9.43
CA ALA A 241 0.73 9.78 -10.70
C ALA A 241 0.83 8.25 -10.75
N LEU A 242 1.18 7.60 -9.63
CA LEU A 242 1.27 6.14 -9.54
C LEU A 242 -0.07 5.42 -9.68
N VAL A 243 -1.17 6.04 -9.24
CA VAL A 243 -2.51 5.44 -9.34
C VAL A 243 -2.86 5.24 -10.82
N LEU A 244 -2.70 6.29 -11.62
CA LEU A 244 -2.98 6.24 -13.06
C LEU A 244 -1.91 5.48 -13.85
N LEU A 245 -0.64 5.52 -13.42
CA LEU A 245 0.41 4.67 -14.00
C LEU A 245 0.03 3.19 -13.90
N ASN A 246 -0.38 2.73 -12.72
CA ASN A 246 -0.76 1.34 -12.52
C ASN A 246 -2.00 0.95 -13.34
N GLU A 247 -2.98 1.87 -13.46
CA GLU A 247 -4.16 1.65 -14.28
C GLU A 247 -3.82 1.57 -15.78
N SER A 248 -3.05 2.53 -16.31
CA SER A 248 -2.63 2.55 -17.71
C SER A 248 -1.81 1.32 -18.06
N LEU A 249 -0.84 0.96 -17.20
CA LEU A 249 -0.01 -0.23 -17.38
C LEU A 249 -0.87 -1.50 -17.49
N ARG A 250 -1.90 -1.65 -16.66
CA ARG A 250 -2.81 -2.79 -16.77
C ARG A 250 -3.50 -2.84 -18.13
N TYR A 251 -4.00 -1.71 -18.64
CA TYR A 251 -4.64 -1.67 -19.95
C TYR A 251 -3.66 -1.98 -21.10
N GLU A 252 -2.42 -1.51 -21.00
CA GLU A 252 -1.37 -1.88 -21.95
C GLU A 252 -1.09 -3.38 -21.93
N LEU A 253 -0.93 -3.98 -20.75
CA LEU A 253 -0.71 -5.42 -20.58
C LEU A 253 -1.88 -6.23 -21.15
N ASP A 254 -3.11 -5.86 -20.80
CA ASP A 254 -4.32 -6.56 -21.22
C ASP A 254 -4.58 -6.43 -22.74
N LYS A 255 -4.42 -5.23 -23.31
CA LYS A 255 -4.94 -4.88 -24.65
C LYS A 255 -3.89 -4.69 -25.72
N ARG A 256 -2.64 -4.37 -25.35
CA ARG A 256 -1.55 -4.15 -26.31
C ARG A 256 -0.57 -5.31 -26.30
N TYR A 257 -0.01 -5.63 -25.13
CA TYR A 257 0.91 -6.76 -24.98
C TYR A 257 0.21 -8.12 -24.96
N LYS A 258 -1.12 -8.15 -24.74
CA LYS A 258 -1.93 -9.38 -24.69
C LYS A 258 -1.42 -10.37 -23.63
N CYS A 259 -0.96 -9.84 -22.50
CA CYS A 259 -0.41 -10.58 -21.37
C CYS A 259 -1.21 -10.30 -20.08
N PRO A 260 -2.52 -10.63 -20.05
CA PRO A 260 -3.35 -10.40 -18.85
C PRO A 260 -2.91 -11.23 -17.64
N GLN A 261 -2.05 -12.23 -17.85
CA GLN A 261 -1.45 -13.05 -16.80
C GLN A 261 -0.44 -12.26 -15.95
N ILE A 262 0.13 -11.18 -16.47
CA ILE A 262 0.99 -10.28 -15.70
C ILE A 262 0.10 -9.44 -14.80
N ARG A 263 0.19 -9.68 -13.50
CA ARG A 263 -0.70 -9.08 -12.51
C ARG A 263 -0.20 -7.72 -12.06
N THR A 264 -1.12 -6.80 -11.79
CA THR A 264 -0.80 -5.47 -11.25
C THR A 264 -1.59 -5.21 -9.96
N THR A 265 -0.87 -4.96 -8.88
CA THR A 265 -1.45 -4.64 -7.58
C THR A 265 -1.03 -3.24 -7.14
N LEU A 266 -2.01 -2.34 -7.06
CA LEU A 266 -1.85 -1.00 -6.50
C LEU A 266 -2.08 -1.07 -4.99
N ILE A 267 -1.19 -0.48 -4.19
CA ILE A 267 -1.31 -0.45 -2.74
C ILE A 267 -1.44 1.01 -2.31
N THR A 268 -2.54 1.35 -1.65
CA THR A 268 -2.83 2.71 -1.16
C THR A 268 -3.06 2.65 0.35
N PRO A 269 -1.99 2.55 1.15
CA PRO A 269 -2.14 2.55 2.60
C PRO A 269 -2.47 3.96 3.11
N GLY A 270 -3.13 4.00 4.27
CA GLY A 270 -3.23 5.14 5.15
C GLY A 270 -1.89 5.43 5.84
N HIS A 271 -1.96 5.97 7.06
CA HIS A 271 -0.75 6.18 7.86
C HIS A 271 -0.16 4.84 8.32
N VAL A 272 1.11 4.60 8.01
CA VAL A 272 1.85 3.38 8.42
C VAL A 272 2.99 3.77 9.35
N LEU A 273 3.11 3.06 10.47
CA LEU A 273 4.14 3.26 11.49
C LEU A 273 5.52 2.80 10.97
N THR A 274 6.16 3.67 10.19
CA THR A 274 7.48 3.45 9.59
C THR A 274 8.40 4.64 9.86
N PRO A 275 9.73 4.49 9.71
CA PRO A 275 10.66 5.62 9.82
C PRO A 275 10.36 6.80 8.88
N LEU A 276 9.64 6.58 7.76
CA LEU A 276 9.29 7.64 6.80
C LEU A 276 8.33 8.70 7.41
N PHE A 277 7.45 8.28 8.33
CA PHE A 277 6.44 9.13 8.96
C PHE A 277 6.54 9.14 10.49
N SER A 278 7.71 8.80 11.06
CA SER A 278 7.88 8.65 12.51
C SER A 278 7.66 9.94 13.30
N THR A 279 7.86 11.11 12.69
CA THR A 279 7.64 12.42 13.33
C THR A 279 6.28 13.05 13.03
N THR A 280 5.42 12.36 12.27
CA THR A 280 4.07 12.85 11.96
C THR A 280 3.18 12.78 13.19
N LYS A 281 2.42 13.84 13.46
CA LYS A 281 1.52 13.91 14.63
C LYS A 281 0.06 13.82 14.18
N LEU A 282 -0.57 12.69 14.46
CA LEU A 282 -2.00 12.53 14.20
C LEU A 282 -2.84 12.91 15.44
N PRO A 283 -4.12 13.29 15.22
CA PRO A 283 -5.06 13.50 16.32
C PRO A 283 -5.12 12.29 17.27
N THR A 284 -5.08 12.54 18.57
CA THR A 284 -4.96 11.48 19.59
C THR A 284 -6.28 11.12 20.28
N TRP A 285 -7.38 11.79 19.93
CA TRP A 285 -8.68 11.57 20.57
C TRP A 285 -9.26 10.18 20.21
N PRO A 286 -9.98 9.52 21.14
CA PRO A 286 -10.31 8.09 21.01
C PRO A 286 -11.08 7.71 19.75
N LEU A 287 -12.05 8.52 19.33
CA LEU A 287 -12.88 8.20 18.17
C LEU A 287 -12.11 8.37 16.84
N PHE A 288 -11.11 9.26 16.74
CA PHE A 288 -10.21 9.26 15.59
C PHE A 288 -9.34 8.01 15.53
N LYS A 289 -8.74 7.60 16.66
CA LYS A 289 -7.94 6.36 16.71
C LYS A 289 -8.77 5.14 16.30
N PHE A 290 -10.06 5.12 16.65
CA PHE A 290 -10.98 4.06 16.25
C PHE A 290 -11.35 4.10 14.76
N LEU A 291 -11.65 5.28 14.20
CA LEU A 291 -12.12 5.44 12.80
C LEU A 291 -10.98 5.49 11.76
N ALA A 292 -9.81 6.00 12.15
CA ALA A 292 -8.64 6.16 11.31
C ALA A 292 -7.39 5.60 12.02
N PRO A 293 -7.35 4.28 12.29
CA PRO A 293 -6.22 3.65 12.95
C PRO A 293 -4.94 3.75 12.11
N SER A 294 -3.79 3.85 12.78
CA SER A 294 -2.49 3.72 12.09
C SER A 294 -2.16 2.25 11.88
N LEU A 295 -1.58 1.93 10.72
CA LEU A 295 -1.22 0.57 10.38
C LEU A 295 0.17 0.20 10.88
N HIS A 296 0.30 -1.01 11.41
CA HIS A 296 1.61 -1.64 11.55
C HIS A 296 2.12 -2.11 10.18
N PRO A 297 3.44 -1.98 9.89
CA PRO A 297 4.04 -2.44 8.64
C PRO A 297 3.75 -3.92 8.34
N VAL A 298 3.67 -4.76 9.38
CA VAL A 298 3.34 -6.19 9.29
C VAL A 298 2.00 -6.42 8.58
N THR A 299 0.99 -5.57 8.82
CA THR A 299 -0.34 -5.71 8.19
C THR A 299 -0.28 -5.45 6.69
N VAL A 300 0.51 -4.45 6.28
CA VAL A 300 0.74 -4.15 4.86
C VAL A 300 1.49 -5.31 4.20
N VAL A 301 2.58 -5.79 4.82
CA VAL A 301 3.37 -6.93 4.32
C VAL A 301 2.55 -8.20 4.21
N LYS A 302 1.73 -8.53 5.21
CA LYS A 302 0.79 -9.68 5.15
C LYS A 302 -0.16 -9.56 3.96
N SER A 303 -0.67 -8.35 3.70
CA SER A 303 -1.59 -8.11 2.58
C SER A 303 -0.89 -8.22 1.22
N ILE A 304 0.37 -7.77 1.12
CA ILE A 304 1.20 -7.94 -0.09
C ILE A 304 1.43 -9.43 -0.37
N ILE A 305 1.85 -10.19 0.64
CA ILE A 305 2.10 -11.63 0.53
C ILE A 305 0.82 -12.39 0.17
N ALA A 306 -0.31 -12.06 0.79
CA ALA A 306 -1.59 -12.63 0.43
C ALA A 306 -1.97 -12.30 -1.02
N ALA A 307 -1.72 -11.08 -1.48
CA ALA A 307 -1.97 -10.71 -2.87
C ALA A 307 -1.03 -11.42 -3.87
N MET A 308 0.21 -11.72 -3.49
CA MET A 308 1.12 -12.57 -4.28
C MET A 308 0.55 -13.99 -4.42
N ASP A 309 0.11 -14.58 -3.30
CA ASP A 309 -0.48 -15.93 -3.27
C ASP A 309 -1.80 -16.02 -4.05
N GLU A 310 -2.65 -15.00 -3.95
CA GLU A 310 -3.90 -14.91 -4.70
C GLU A 310 -3.70 -14.74 -6.21
N GLN A 311 -2.53 -14.29 -6.67
CA GLN A 311 -2.19 -14.05 -8.08
C GLN A 311 -3.27 -13.25 -8.86
N HIS A 312 -3.85 -12.24 -8.21
CA HIS A 312 -4.84 -11.35 -8.81
C HIS A 312 -4.32 -9.91 -8.90
N SER A 313 -4.59 -9.27 -10.04
CA SER A 313 -4.58 -7.83 -10.20
C SER A 313 -5.68 -7.20 -9.34
N GLN A 314 -5.28 -6.38 -8.37
CA GLN A 314 -6.22 -5.75 -7.43
C GLN A 314 -5.72 -4.39 -6.92
N THR A 315 -6.53 -3.75 -6.09
CA THR A 315 -6.16 -2.52 -5.39
C THR A 315 -6.33 -2.76 -3.89
N LEU A 316 -5.24 -2.69 -3.15
CA LEU A 316 -5.20 -2.88 -1.71
C LEU A 316 -5.33 -1.53 -1.02
N MET A 317 -6.53 -1.22 -0.53
CA MET A 317 -6.83 -0.02 0.25
C MET A 317 -6.98 -0.41 1.72
N MET A 318 -6.12 0.13 2.58
CA MET A 318 -6.09 -0.16 4.01
C MET A 318 -5.62 1.09 4.79
N PRO A 319 -6.16 1.37 6.00
CA PRO A 319 -7.28 0.71 6.67
C PRO A 319 -8.63 0.96 5.98
N PHE A 320 -9.72 0.42 6.53
CA PHE A 320 -11.06 0.45 5.95
C PHE A 320 -11.49 1.83 5.43
N TYR A 321 -11.18 2.91 6.17
CA TYR A 321 -11.56 4.28 5.77
C TYR A 321 -11.01 4.68 4.39
N THR A 322 -9.86 4.14 3.98
CA THR A 322 -9.23 4.47 2.69
C THR A 322 -10.06 3.99 1.50
N GLN A 323 -10.97 3.02 1.68
CA GLN A 323 -11.89 2.57 0.64
C GLN A 323 -12.87 3.66 0.20
N PHE A 324 -13.05 4.70 1.03
CA PHE A 324 -13.90 5.85 0.70
C PHE A 324 -13.16 6.96 -0.04
N ALA A 325 -11.82 6.94 -0.05
CA ALA A 325 -11.00 7.98 -0.69
C ALA A 325 -11.33 8.22 -2.18
N PRO A 326 -11.59 7.19 -3.02
CA PRO A 326 -11.99 7.40 -4.42
C PRO A 326 -13.29 8.19 -4.61
N PHE A 327 -14.16 8.25 -3.60
CA PHE A 327 -15.43 8.98 -3.68
C PHE A 327 -15.29 10.45 -3.26
N MET A 328 -14.19 10.83 -2.62
CA MET A 328 -13.96 12.20 -2.15
C MET A 328 -14.10 13.26 -3.25
N PRO A 329 -13.57 13.07 -4.48
CA PRO A 329 -13.73 14.06 -5.55
C PRO A 329 -15.17 14.33 -5.97
N ILE A 330 -16.09 13.37 -5.76
CA ILE A 330 -17.50 13.45 -6.16
C ILE A 330 -18.32 14.28 -5.15
N LEU A 331 -17.83 14.43 -3.92
CA LEU A 331 -18.51 15.18 -2.87
C LEU A 331 -18.49 16.70 -3.14
N PRO A 332 -19.57 17.43 -2.81
CA PRO A 332 -19.57 18.89 -2.75
C PRO A 332 -18.42 19.43 -1.89
N SER A 333 -17.90 20.62 -2.25
CA SER A 333 -16.75 21.24 -1.56
C SER A 333 -16.92 21.33 -0.05
N PHE A 334 -18.07 21.79 0.44
CA PHE A 334 -18.31 21.92 1.88
C PHE A 334 -18.23 20.60 2.66
N LEU A 335 -18.60 19.48 2.05
CA LEU A 335 -18.45 18.16 2.69
C LEU A 335 -16.99 17.71 2.69
N ARG A 336 -16.25 17.97 1.59
CA ARG A 336 -14.81 17.67 1.53
C ARG A 336 -14.05 18.45 2.59
N ASP A 337 -14.34 19.73 2.72
CA ASP A 337 -13.71 20.62 3.71
C ASP A 337 -14.07 20.20 5.14
N LEU A 338 -15.31 19.76 5.38
CA LEU A 338 -15.72 19.19 6.66
C LEU A 338 -14.94 17.91 7.01
N PHE A 339 -14.81 16.97 6.05
CA PHE A 339 -14.03 15.75 6.25
C PHE A 339 -12.54 16.04 6.47
N GLN A 340 -11.98 16.99 5.70
CA GLN A 340 -10.60 17.45 5.86
C GLN A 340 -10.38 18.00 7.26
N TRP A 341 -11.25 18.91 7.72
CA TRP A 341 -11.20 19.49 9.06
C TRP A 341 -11.33 18.41 10.15
N MET A 342 -12.29 17.49 10.04
CA MET A 342 -12.47 16.39 11.00
C MET A 342 -11.26 15.46 11.08
N SER A 343 -10.59 15.23 9.95
CA SER A 343 -9.41 14.35 9.91
C SER A 343 -8.19 14.95 10.59
N GLY A 344 -8.12 16.27 10.72
CA GLY A 344 -6.92 16.98 11.18
C GLY A 344 -5.69 16.78 10.29
N ALA A 345 -5.87 16.26 9.07
CA ALA A 345 -4.76 15.88 8.19
C ALA A 345 -3.89 17.08 7.79
N ASP A 346 -4.42 18.30 7.76
CA ASP A 346 -3.66 19.52 7.43
C ASP A 346 -2.63 19.91 8.50
N TYR A 347 -2.80 19.43 9.74
CA TYR A 347 -1.88 19.72 10.84
C TYR A 347 -0.89 18.58 11.09
N ALA A 348 -1.04 17.45 10.41
CA ALA A 348 -0.26 16.24 10.68
C ALA A 348 1.24 16.42 10.43
N MET A 349 1.59 17.29 9.47
CA MET A 349 2.96 17.54 9.02
C MET A 349 3.57 18.82 9.61
N GLN A 350 2.85 19.54 10.48
CA GLN A 350 3.30 20.84 10.99
C GLN A 350 4.62 20.77 11.77
N SER A 351 4.84 19.67 12.50
CA SER A 351 6.10 19.40 13.22
C SER A 351 6.91 18.26 12.60
N PHE A 352 6.68 17.97 11.33
CA PHE A 352 7.40 16.89 10.65
C PHE A 352 8.86 17.28 10.45
N VAL A 353 9.76 16.35 10.79
CA VAL A 353 11.19 16.48 10.51
C VAL A 353 11.59 15.27 9.67
N LYS A 354 12.19 15.51 8.52
CA LYS A 354 12.65 14.44 7.63
C LYS A 354 13.78 13.67 8.31
N VAL A 355 13.47 12.48 8.82
CA VAL A 355 14.45 11.54 9.43
C VAL A 355 15.22 10.75 8.36
N SER A 356 14.77 10.81 7.10
CA SER A 356 15.23 9.94 6.01
C SER A 356 16.36 10.53 5.16
N GLY A 357 17.29 11.31 5.73
CA GLY A 357 18.52 11.77 5.06
C GLY A 357 19.48 10.62 4.72
N ARG A 358 19.07 9.78 3.76
CA ARG A 358 19.71 8.54 3.34
C ARG A 358 20.66 8.74 2.18
N ARG A 359 20.57 9.89 1.51
CA ARG A 359 21.47 10.26 0.43
C ARG A 359 22.39 11.38 0.88
N PRO A 360 23.66 11.42 0.43
CA PRO A 360 24.61 12.46 0.80
C PRO A 360 24.11 13.89 0.52
N GLU A 361 23.31 14.06 -0.54
CA GLU A 361 22.74 15.33 -0.96
C GLU A 361 21.54 15.81 -0.13
N GLU A 362 20.95 14.94 0.71
CA GLU A 362 19.79 15.31 1.53
C GLU A 362 20.16 16.14 2.77
N GLY A 363 21.45 16.33 3.01
CA GLY A 363 21.96 17.01 4.20
C GLY A 363 21.76 16.19 5.49
N PRO A 364 22.35 16.62 6.61
CA PRO A 364 22.10 15.98 7.90
C PRO A 364 20.62 16.14 8.28
N VAL A 365 20.06 15.11 8.92
CA VAL A 365 18.76 15.21 9.61
C VAL A 365 18.84 16.40 10.56
N ASP A 366 18.00 17.40 10.38
CA ASP A 366 18.00 18.58 11.26
C ASP A 366 17.49 18.16 12.64
N THR A 367 18.41 17.88 13.56
CA THR A 367 18.10 17.44 14.92
C THR A 367 17.67 18.58 15.85
N GLN A 368 17.55 19.81 15.34
CA GLN A 368 17.14 20.95 16.17
C GLN A 368 15.62 20.94 16.38
N SER A 369 15.20 20.94 17.64
CA SER A 369 13.77 20.92 17.99
C SER A 369 13.05 22.15 17.40
N PRO A 370 11.75 22.06 17.05
CA PRO A 370 10.98 23.17 16.47
C PRO A 370 10.92 24.45 17.33
N ARG A 371 11.39 24.41 18.59
CA ARG A 371 11.40 25.58 19.49
C ARG A 371 12.49 26.60 19.16
N GLU A 372 13.58 26.22 18.50
CA GLU A 372 14.70 27.15 18.26
C GLU A 372 14.54 27.99 16.98
N SER A 373 13.77 27.52 15.98
CA SER A 373 13.54 28.27 14.74
C SER A 373 12.47 29.36 14.89
N LEU A 374 11.53 29.21 15.83
CA LEU A 374 10.55 30.24 16.17
C LEU A 374 11.16 31.35 17.04
N ALA A 375 12.12 31.03 17.91
CA ALA A 375 12.81 32.02 18.74
C ALA A 375 13.77 32.94 17.96
N LYS A 376 14.18 32.55 16.74
CA LYS A 376 15.07 33.36 15.88
C LYS A 376 14.34 34.30 14.91
N LYS A 377 13.00 34.25 14.86
CA LYS A 377 12.19 35.18 14.04
C LYS A 377 11.57 36.34 14.83
N GLU A 378 11.82 36.42 16.13
CA GLU A 378 11.47 37.58 16.96
C GLU A 378 12.74 38.31 17.41
N PHE A 379 13.42 39.00 16.49
CA PHE A 379 14.26 40.17 16.79
C PHE A 379 14.34 41.10 15.58
#